data_AF-A0A4S3KCM6-F1
#
_entry.id   AF-A0A4S3KCM6-F1
#
_cell.length_a   1.000
_cell.length_b   1.000
_cell.length_c   1.000
_cell.angle_alpha   90.00
_cell.angle_beta   90.00
_cell.angle_gamma   90.00
#
_symmetry.space_group_name_H-M   'P 1'
#
loop_
_entity.id
_entity.type
_entity.pdbx_description
1 polymer ?
#
loop_
_entity_poly.entity_id
_entity_poly.type
_entity_poly.pdbx_seq_one_letter_code
_entity_poly.pdbx_strand_id
1 'polypeptide(L)' 'MSNKDLLPCPFCGSTHVELVCSGSAWFVRCNECDANGSTVTDGDEMDSEKAVAIWNKPARVAA' A
#
# COMPACT_ATOMS: atom_id res chain seq x y z
N MET A 1 1.41 2.29 -14.09
CA MET A 1 0.32 2.67 -13.16
C MET A 1 0.65 4.05 -12.64
N SER A 2 -0.30 4.99 -12.68
CA SER A 2 -0.06 6.35 -12.19
C SER A 2 -0.41 6.40 -10.70
N ASN A 3 0.30 7.19 -9.90
CA ASN A 3 0.10 7.36 -8.45
C ASN A 3 -1.30 7.90 -8.04
N LYS A 4 -2.24 7.97 -8.99
CA LYS A 4 -3.61 8.48 -8.85
C LYS A 4 -4.57 7.44 -8.26
N ASP A 5 -4.20 6.16 -8.28
CA ASP A 5 -5.06 5.08 -7.81
C ASP A 5 -4.87 4.79 -6.31
N LEU A 6 -3.89 5.42 -5.62
CA LEU A 6 -3.66 5.19 -4.19
C LEU A 6 -4.55 6.08 -3.33
N LEU A 7 -5.24 5.47 -2.37
CA LEU A 7 -5.94 6.22 -1.32
C LEU A 7 -4.94 6.85 -0.34
N PRO A 8 -5.33 7.97 0.31
CA PRO A 8 -4.53 8.55 1.39
C PRO A 8 -4.20 7.52 2.47
N CYS A 9 -3.09 7.75 3.16
CA CYS A 9 -2.67 6.90 4.25
C CYS A 9 -3.78 6.79 5.32
N PRO A 10 -4.22 5.57 5.68
CA PRO A 10 -5.28 5.39 6.66
C PRO A 10 -4.84 5.74 8.10
N PHE A 11 -3.54 5.92 8.35
CA PHE A 11 -2.99 6.19 9.68
C PHE A 11 -2.78 7.69 9.96
N CYS A 12 -2.31 8.45 8.97
CA CYS A 12 -2.01 9.89 9.13
C CYS A 12 -2.83 10.79 8.20
N GLY A 13 -3.59 10.23 7.26
CA GLY A 13 -4.37 10.97 6.27
C GLY A 13 -3.56 11.59 5.12
N SER A 14 -2.24 11.39 5.08
CA SER A 14 -1.39 11.96 4.03
C SER A 14 -1.66 11.34 2.66
N THR A 15 -1.63 12.17 1.62
CA THR A 15 -1.64 11.74 0.22
C THR A 15 -0.23 11.45 -0.33
N HIS A 16 0.81 11.66 0.47
CA HIS A 16 2.19 11.30 0.13
C HIS A 16 2.40 9.79 0.35
N VAL A 17 1.79 9.02 -0.55
CA VAL A 17 1.90 7.57 -0.64
C VAL A 17 2.52 7.20 -1.98
N GLU A 18 3.30 6.14 -1.99
CA GLU A 18 3.94 5.64 -3.20
C GLU A 18 3.92 4.11 -3.26
N LEU A 19 3.92 3.60 -4.49
CA LEU A 19 4.05 2.19 -4.77
C LEU A 19 5.54 1.87 -4.94
N VAL A 20 6.07 1.01 -4.07
CA VAL A 20 7.48 0.62 -4.02
C VAL A 20 7.62 -0.83 -4.48
N CYS A 21 8.64 -1.12 -5.30
CA CYS A 21 9.07 -2.47 -5.63
C CYS A 21 10.34 -2.80 -4.84
N SER A 22 10.31 -3.90 -4.06
CA SER A 22 11.47 -4.43 -3.37
C SER A 22 11.66 -5.89 -3.74
N GLY A 23 12.68 -6.16 -4.55
CA GLY A 23 12.95 -7.50 -5.08
C GLY A 23 11.86 -7.92 -6.07
N SER A 24 11.14 -9.00 -5.74
CA SER A 24 10.02 -9.54 -6.54
C SER A 24 8.63 -9.12 -6.02
N ALA A 25 8.56 -8.23 -5.01
CA ALA A 25 7.31 -7.84 -4.38
C ALA A 25 7.07 -6.33 -4.44
N TRP A 26 5.82 -5.97 -4.72
CA TRP A 26 5.31 -4.61 -4.67
C TRP A 26 4.57 -4.35 -3.35
N PHE A 27 4.73 -3.15 -2.78
CA PHE A 27 3.97 -2.71 -1.61
C PHE A 27 3.75 -1.21 -1.67
N VAL A 28 2.76 -0.71 -0.94
CA VAL A 28 2.51 0.73 -0.82
C VAL A 28 3.11 1.24 0.49
N ARG A 29 3.77 2.40 0.45
CA ARG A 29 4.33 3.08 1.61
C ARG A 29 3.82 4.50 1.70
N CYS A 30 3.56 4.98 2.91
CA CYS A 30 3.40 6.40 3.21
C CYS A 30 4.75 7.01 3.60
N ASN A 31 5.11 8.12 2.97
CA ASN A 31 6.37 8.82 3.22
C ASN A 31 6.32 9.80 4.40
N GLU A 32 5.14 10.04 4.99
CA GLU A 32 5.00 10.91 6.16
C GLU A 32 5.09 10.16 7.48
N CYS A 33 4.43 9.01 7.60
CA CYS A 33 4.37 8.24 8.85
C CYS A 33 5.04 6.87 8.77
N ASP A 34 5.72 6.58 7.65
CA ASP A 34 6.39 5.30 7.37
C ASP A 34 5.49 4.06 7.39
N ALA A 35 4.16 4.24 7.40
CA ALA A 35 3.21 3.14 7.31
C ALA A 35 3.35 2.41 5.96
N ASN A 36 3.41 1.09 6.01
CA ASN A 36 3.59 0.21 4.87
C ASN A 36 2.46 -0.81 4.79
N GLY A 37 1.99 -1.06 3.56
CA GLY A 37 0.98 -2.06 3.28
C GLY A 37 1.50 -3.47 3.55
N SER A 38 0.63 -4.35 4.02
CA SER A 38 0.99 -5.75 4.27
C SER A 38 1.40 -6.44 2.96
N THR A 39 2.55 -7.12 2.99
CA THR A 39 2.95 -8.06 1.94
C THR A 39 2.31 -9.41 2.26
N VAL A 40 1.44 -9.93 1.39
CA VAL A 40 0.88 -11.29 1.56
C VAL A 40 2.04 -12.29 1.58
N THR A 41 2.08 -13.14 2.61
CA THR A 41 3.21 -14.02 2.94
C THR A 41 3.12 -15.41 2.32
N ASP A 42 2.14 -15.69 1.46
CA ASP A 42 1.84 -17.07 1.02
C ASP A 42 2.46 -17.45 -0.34
N GLY A 43 3.68 -16.99 -0.61
CA GLY A 43 4.45 -17.39 -1.79
C GLY A 43 3.90 -16.92 -3.15
N ASP A 44 2.74 -16.28 -3.18
CA ASP A 44 2.20 -15.58 -4.33
C ASP A 44 3.01 -14.32 -4.63
N GLU A 45 3.41 -14.13 -5.88
CA GLU A 45 4.03 -12.89 -6.33
C GLU A 45 3.07 -11.72 -6.07
N MET A 46 3.57 -10.76 -5.30
CA MET A 46 2.85 -9.54 -4.94
C MET A 46 3.08 -8.51 -6.06
N ASP A 47 2.17 -8.49 -7.02
CA ASP A 47 2.17 -7.51 -8.09
C ASP A 47 1.67 -6.13 -7.61
N SER A 48 1.92 -5.12 -8.43
CA SER A 48 1.54 -3.73 -8.16
C SER A 48 0.04 -3.53 -7.96
N GLU A 49 -0.81 -4.30 -8.65
CA GLU A 49 -2.26 -4.19 -8.55
C GLU A 49 -2.78 -4.74 -7.22
N LYS A 50 -2.26 -5.89 -6.78
CA LYS A 50 -2.54 -6.48 -5.46
C LYS A 50 -2.10 -5.56 -4.34
N ALA A 51 -0.92 -4.94 -4.46
CA ALA A 51 -0.41 -3.99 -3.48
C ALA A 51 -1.33 -2.78 -3.31
N VAL A 52 -1.75 -2.18 -4.43
CA VAL A 52 -2.73 -1.08 -4.44
C VAL A 52 -4.07 -1.53 -3.87
N ALA A 53 -4.56 -2.71 -4.26
CA ALA A 53 -5.83 -3.23 -3.78
C ALA A 53 -5.81 -3.52 -2.27
N ILE A 54 -4.70 -4.01 -1.72
CA ILE A 54 -4.53 -4.23 -0.27
C ILE A 54 -4.46 -2.91 0.47
N TRP A 55 -3.71 -1.93 -0.03
CA TRP A 55 -3.63 -0.60 0.56
C TRP A 55 -4.97 0.12 0.56
N ASN A 56 -5.70 0.04 -0.55
CA ASN A 56 -6.99 0.69 -0.72
C ASN A 56 -8.14 -0.10 -0.12
N LYS A 57 -7.93 -1.36 0.30
CA LYS A 57 -8.95 -2.09 1.05
C LYS A 57 -9.13 -1.34 2.36
N PRO A 58 -10.28 -0.69 2.57
CA PRO A 58 -10.49 0.11 3.76
C PRO A 58 -10.27 -0.78 4.98
N ALA A 59 -9.37 -0.36 5.88
CA ALA A 59 -9.34 -0.90 7.22
C ALA A 59 -10.72 -0.67 7.82
N ARG A 60 -11.54 -1.72 7.91
CA ARG A 60 -12.77 -1.74 8.71
C ARG A 60 -12.52 -1.59 10.21
N VAL A 61 -11.33 -1.14 10.62
CA VAL A 61 -10.94 -0.94 12.02
C VAL A 61 -10.02 0.29 12.10
N ALA A 62 -10.62 1.47 12.01
CA ALA A 62 -10.15 2.65 12.72
C ALA A 62 -11.37 3.16 13.49
N ALA A 63 -11.64 2.51 14.63
CA ALA A 63 -12.60 2.92 15.65
C ALA A 63 -11.82 3.46 16.84
#